data_AF-A0AA42BQB2-F1
#
_entry.id   AF-A0AA42BQB2-F1
#
_cell.length_a   1.000
_cell.length_b   1.000
_cell.length_c   1.000
_cell.angle_alpha   90.00
_cell.angle_beta   90.00
_cell.angle_gamma   90.00
#
_symmetry.space_group_name_H-M   'P 1'
#
loop_
_entity.id
_entity.type
_entity.pdbx_description
1 polymer ?
#
loop_
_entity_poly.entity_id
_entity_poly.type
_entity_poly.pdbx_seq_one_letter_code
_entity_poly.pdbx_strand_id
1 'polypeptide(L)' 'MYAAQYKTLIAGDAMHSANGKLRGPVAQTTPDLPAARKSLEAYLPYEMEAAICFHGGMSTGDIKGQLASLVELL' A
#
# COMPACT_ATOMS: atom_id res chain seq x y z
N MET A 1 -3.02 8.75 -2.02
CA MET A 1 -2.48 10.04 -2.51
C MET A 1 -0.96 10.00 -2.48
N TYR A 2 -0.27 10.41 -3.54
CA TYR A 2 1.19 10.48 -3.54
C TYR A 2 1.67 11.91 -3.26
N ALA A 3 2.45 12.09 -2.20
CA ALA A 3 3.05 13.37 -1.81
C ALA A 3 4.48 13.47 -2.38
N ALA A 4 4.59 13.98 -3.61
CA ALA A 4 5.83 13.93 -4.39
C ALA A 4 7.04 14.59 -3.70
N GLN A 5 6.85 15.69 -2.98
CA GLN A 5 7.92 16.37 -2.25
C GLN A 5 8.63 15.46 -1.23
N TYR A 6 7.90 14.50 -0.67
CA TYR A 6 8.41 13.57 0.34
C TYR A 6 8.63 12.15 -0.19
N LYS A 7 8.28 11.91 -1.47
CA LYS A 7 8.21 10.57 -2.05
C LYS A 7 7.42 9.58 -1.16
N THR A 8 6.32 10.07 -0.60
CA THR A 8 5.51 9.30 0.36
C THR A 8 4.13 9.02 -0.20
N LEU A 9 3.74 7.75 -0.21
CA LEU A 9 2.36 7.36 -0.47
C LEU A 9 1.54 7.49 0.81
N ILE A 10 0.54 8.36 0.82
CA ILE A 10 -0.52 8.35 1.84
C ILE A 10 -1.57 7.34 1.37
N ALA A 11 -1.51 6.12 1.89
CA ALA A 11 -2.32 4.98 1.48
C ALA A 11 -3.72 5.00 2.12
N GLY A 12 -3.88 5.67 3.27
CA GLY A 12 -5.14 5.65 4.02
C GLY A 12 -5.47 4.22 4.42
N ASP A 13 -6.70 3.77 4.15
CA ASP A 13 -7.18 2.42 4.47
C ASP A 13 -7.16 1.46 3.26
N ALA A 14 -6.49 1.85 2.17
CA ALA A 14 -6.34 0.97 0.99
C ALA A 14 -5.52 -0.29 1.30
N MET A 15 -4.62 -0.20 2.28
CA MET A 15 -3.76 -1.26 2.79
C MET A 15 -3.27 -0.84 4.18
N HIS A 16 -2.68 -1.76 4.94
CA HIS A 16 -2.20 -1.48 6.29
C HIS A 16 -0.70 -1.76 6.45
N SER A 17 -0.10 -1.12 7.44
CA SER A 17 1.27 -1.39 7.85
C SER A 17 1.27 -2.39 9.01
N ALA A 18 2.17 -3.37 8.98
CA ALA A 18 2.42 -4.26 10.10
C ALA A 18 3.93 -4.46 10.25
N ASN A 19 4.47 -4.09 11.41
CA ASN A 19 5.91 -4.11 11.69
C ASN A 19 6.74 -3.34 10.65
N GLY A 20 6.23 -2.18 10.22
CA GLY A 20 6.89 -1.32 9.24
C GLY A 20 6.87 -1.85 7.81
N LYS A 21 6.05 -2.86 7.50
CA LYS A 21 5.89 -3.43 6.17
C LYS A 21 4.44 -3.35 5.69
N LEU A 22 4.27 -3.16 4.38
CA LEU A 22 2.95 -3.15 3.75
C LEU A 22 2.30 -4.54 3.81
N ARG A 23 1.00 -4.53 4.08
CA ARG A 23 0.09 -5.67 4.05
C ARG A 23 -1.17 -5.24 3.30
N GLY A 24 -1.74 -6.12 2.50
CA GLY A 24 -2.89 -5.80 1.66
C GLY A 24 -4.17 -5.43 2.44
N PRO A 25 -5.28 -5.21 1.71
CA PRO A 25 -6.58 -4.93 2.31
C PRO A 25 -7.00 -6.03 3.29
N VAL A 26 -7.70 -5.65 4.37
CA VAL A 26 -8.15 -6.59 5.42
C VAL A 26 -9.41 -7.32 4.96
N ALA A 27 -9.32 -8.64 4.80
CA ALA A 27 -10.40 -9.45 4.22
C ALA A 27 -11.74 -9.37 4.96
N GLN A 28 -11.71 -9.17 6.28
CA GLN A 28 -12.89 -9.10 7.13
C GLN A 28 -13.73 -7.84 6.89
N THR A 29 -13.12 -6.77 6.39
CA THR A 29 -13.74 -5.44 6.24
C THR A 29 -13.69 -4.91 4.82
N THR A 30 -13.23 -5.72 3.85
CA THR A 30 -13.13 -5.34 2.43
C THR A 30 -14.18 -6.10 1.62
N PRO A 31 -15.29 -5.47 1.20
CA PRO A 31 -16.39 -6.15 0.51
C PRO A 31 -15.99 -6.75 -0.86
N ASP A 32 -15.09 -6.09 -1.58
CA ASP A 32 -14.54 -6.55 -2.87
C ASP A 32 -13.02 -6.58 -2.80
N LEU A 33 -12.49 -7.68 -2.25
CA LEU A 33 -11.04 -7.89 -2.13
C LEU A 33 -10.30 -7.88 -3.47
N PRO A 34 -10.80 -8.53 -4.54
CA PRO A 34 -10.18 -8.46 -5.85
C PRO A 34 -10.06 -7.02 -6.38
N ALA A 35 -11.14 -6.23 -6.35
CA ALA A 35 -11.10 -4.86 -6.82
C ALA A 35 -10.19 -3.98 -5.94
N ALA A 36 -10.21 -4.18 -4.62
CA ALA A 36 -9.32 -3.47 -3.70
C ALA A 36 -7.84 -3.75 -4.00
N ARG A 37 -7.45 -5.02 -4.20
CA ARG A 37 -6.08 -5.37 -4.61
C ARG A 37 -5.71 -4.76 -5.96
N LYS A 38 -6.59 -4.87 -6.95
CA LYS A 38 -6.37 -4.30 -8.29
C LYS A 38 -6.15 -2.78 -8.23
N SER A 39 -6.86 -2.07 -7.36
CA SER A 39 -6.70 -0.62 -7.20
C SER A 39 -5.28 -0.20 -6.75
N LEU A 40 -4.54 -1.10 -6.07
CA LEU A 40 -3.17 -0.84 -5.64
C LEU A 40 -2.19 -0.71 -6.82
N GLU A 41 -2.53 -1.26 -8.00
CA GLU A 41 -1.75 -1.12 -9.23
C GLU A 41 -1.53 0.35 -9.60
N ALA A 42 -2.50 1.22 -9.29
CA ALA A 42 -2.42 2.65 -9.56
C ALA A 42 -1.23 3.34 -8.85
N TYR A 43 -0.65 2.71 -7.82
CA TYR A 43 0.48 3.24 -7.09
C TYR A 43 1.85 2.78 -7.63
N LEU A 44 1.91 1.70 -8.42
CA LEU A 44 3.16 1.14 -8.96
C LEU A 44 3.99 2.11 -9.82
N PRO A 45 3.40 3.09 -10.54
CA PRO A 45 4.17 4.06 -11.32
C PRO A 45 4.94 5.08 -10.48
N TYR A 46 4.59 5.28 -9.21
CA TYR A 46 5.24 6.29 -8.38
C TYR A 46 6.56 5.80 -7.81
N GLU A 47 7.55 6.70 -7.77
CA GLU A 47 8.78 6.46 -6.99
C GLU A 47 8.55 6.85 -5.53
N MET A 48 8.51 5.88 -4.64
CA MET A 48 8.16 6.10 -3.24
C MET A 48 9.18 5.47 -2.30
N GLU A 49 9.56 6.21 -1.27
CA GLU A 49 10.50 5.80 -0.22
C GLU A 49 9.78 5.38 1.07
N ALA A 50 8.55 5.86 1.26
CA ALA A 50 7.70 5.53 2.40
C ALA A 50 6.22 5.43 1.99
N ALA A 51 5.46 4.70 2.80
CA ALA A 51 4.01 4.66 2.74
C ALA A 51 3.40 4.83 4.13
N ILE A 52 2.40 5.70 4.26
CA ILE A 52 1.67 5.93 5.50
C ILE A 52 0.28 5.31 5.36
N CYS A 53 0.00 4.31 6.18
CA CYS A 53 -1.30 3.66 6.27
C CYS A 53 -2.06 4.21 7.48
N PHE A 54 -3.39 4.28 7.38
CA PHE A 54 -4.26 4.66 8.49
C PHE A 54 -4.09 3.67 9.66
N HIS A 55 -4.02 2.37 9.35
CA HIS A 55 -3.70 1.33 10.31
C HIS A 55 -2.22 0.95 10.26
N GLY A 56 -1.55 0.99 11.42
CA GLY A 56 -0.16 0.58 11.62
C GLY A 56 0.90 1.61 11.21
N GLY A 57 0.49 2.78 10.72
CA GLY A 57 1.40 3.91 10.48
C GLY A 57 2.31 3.72 9.27
N MET A 58 3.59 4.05 9.45
CA MET A 58 4.55 4.15 8.35
C MET A 58 5.21 2.81 8.03
N SER A 59 5.32 2.51 6.74
CA SER A 59 6.18 1.48 6.17
C SER A 59 7.33 2.14 5.40
N THR A 60 8.52 1.53 5.45
CA THR A 60 9.73 2.01 4.75
C THR A 60 10.48 0.82 4.11
N GLY A 61 11.60 1.11 3.42
CA GLY A 61 12.41 0.12 2.72
C GLY A 61 12.01 -0.03 1.25
N ASP A 62 11.99 -1.25 0.73
CA ASP A 62 11.57 -1.52 -0.65
C ASP A 62 10.04 -1.44 -0.79
N ILE A 63 9.50 -0.22 -0.78
CA ILE A 63 8.05 0.01 -0.86
C ILE A 63 7.49 -0.44 -2.20
N LYS A 64 8.24 -0.28 -3.29
CA LYS A 64 7.79 -0.71 -4.62
C LYS A 64 7.70 -2.24 -4.71
N GLY A 65 8.71 -2.98 -4.25
CA GLY A 65 8.66 -4.44 -4.20
C GLY A 65 7.60 -4.96 -3.23
N GLN A 66 7.44 -4.33 -2.06
CA GLN A 66 6.36 -4.65 -1.14
C GLN A 66 4.99 -4.47 -1.79
N LEU A 67 4.73 -3.33 -2.44
CA LEU A 67 3.48 -3.07 -3.14
C LEU A 67 3.24 -4.08 -4.28
N ALA A 68 4.25 -4.35 -5.11
CA ALA A 68 4.16 -5.33 -6.19
C ALA A 68 3.73 -6.71 -5.67
N SER A 69 4.30 -7.16 -4.54
CA SER A 69 3.91 -8.43 -3.92
C SER A 69 2.44 -8.50 -3.46
N LEU A 70 1.80 -7.35 -3.23
CA LEU A 70 0.38 -7.29 -2.85
C LEU A 70 -0.56 -7.37 -4.05
N VAL A 71 -0.06 -6.99 -5.24
CA VAL A 71 -0.74 -7.02 -6.53
C VAL A 71 -0.58 -8.39 -7.21
N GLU A 72 0.62 -8.98 -7.17
CA GLU A 72 0.98 -10.22 -7.89
C GLU A 72 0.35 -11.51 -7.33
N LEU A 73 -0.31 -11.46 -6.16
CA LEU A 73 -1.05 -12.60 -5.57
C LEU A 73 -2.38 -12.90 -6.31
N LEU A 74 -2.34 -13.00 -7.63
CA LEU A 74 -3.41 -13.49 -8.52
C LEU A 74 -3.31 -15.00 -8.72
#